data_AF-A0A538PYW0-F1
#
_entry.id   AF-A0A538PYW0-F1
#
_cell.length_a   1.000
_cell.length_b   1.000
_cell.length_c   1.000
_cell.angle_alpha   90.00
_cell.angle_beta   90.00
_cell.angle_gamma   90.00
#
_symmetry.space_group_name_H-M   'P 1'
#
loop_
_entity.id
_entity.type
_entity.pdbx_description
1 polymer ?
#
loop_
_entity_poly.entity_id
_entity_poly.type
_entity_poly.pdbx_seq_one_letter_code
_entity_poly.pdbx_strand_id
1 'polypeptide(L)'
;MSIVQRPHVDIGIVTILPEEYAAVHAQLRAPRHEPGTPSSPNPYGWELGWIEQAGGGAFRIVLALAGRAGNVTASQVTIEIARTWAPRYVLLVGIAGGFARDQCALGDVVVSSIIYAYEYGKLDASFESRPNFVYRPDEALLNSANRFAAICPTWGARLGGTAPKMIAGVVASGEKVVDDPSNKFFADVQRAFPKIQAVEMEGAGAASAIEHLKGTRTIGFLMVRGISDMPRKADEAAQSTERDKNKKRACAAAAEFTARWIAEAWPVTPAMAENPPAPAISATAERYDLFVAHPPALRPQACALQQLMVVRTRTFVPDPTDSNEAISQALRTSRVVVALASTDATWLRADPVASILADRRPTPDDRPLVVIRLDPAVVVPPDLRATKVLDVDKERGLAHAAVRLREILAGTEREP
;
A
#
# COMPACT_ATOMS: atom_id res chain seq x y z
N MET A 1 31.94 21.66 0.39
CA MET A 1 31.08 20.53 -0.01
C MET A 1 29.70 20.80 0.53
N SER A 2 28.73 21.07 -0.33
CA SER A 2 27.32 21.16 0.09
C SER A 2 26.90 19.77 0.57
N ILE A 3 26.58 19.64 1.86
CA ILE A 3 25.95 18.44 2.39
C ILE A 3 24.56 18.45 1.77
N VAL A 4 24.33 17.61 0.76
CA VAL A 4 22.97 17.35 0.28
C VAL A 4 22.22 16.74 1.46
N GLN A 5 21.41 17.54 2.15
CA GLN A 5 20.53 17.05 3.20
C GLN A 5 19.55 16.11 2.54
N ARG A 6 19.74 14.81 2.76
CA ARG A 6 18.80 13.81 2.28
C ARG A 6 17.53 13.86 3.11
N PRO A 7 16.39 13.59 2.50
CA PRO A 7 15.14 13.58 3.24
C PRO A 7 15.13 12.51 4.33
N HIS A 8 14.49 12.82 5.46
CA HIS A 8 14.25 11.86 6.53
C HIS A 8 13.37 10.71 6.04
N VAL A 9 13.74 9.46 6.35
CA VAL A 9 12.95 8.26 6.05
C VAL A 9 12.56 7.55 7.34
N ASP A 10 11.29 7.16 7.48
CA ASP A 10 10.83 6.41 8.66
C ASP A 10 11.10 4.91 8.52
N ILE A 11 10.73 4.34 7.36
CA ILE A 11 10.73 2.90 7.11
C ILE A 11 11.41 2.63 5.76
N GLY A 12 12.42 1.77 5.76
CA GLY A 12 12.96 1.17 4.54
C GLY A 12 12.24 -0.15 4.24
N ILE A 13 11.77 -0.33 3.01
CA ILE A 13 11.18 -1.59 2.56
C ILE A 13 12.10 -2.19 1.50
N VAL A 14 12.61 -3.39 1.79
CA VAL A 14 13.39 -4.21 0.86
C VAL A 14 12.45 -5.23 0.21
N THR A 15 12.47 -5.26 -1.11
CA THR A 15 11.83 -6.29 -1.94
C THR A 15 12.88 -6.94 -2.84
N ILE A 16 12.63 -8.17 -3.30
CA ILE A 16 13.65 -8.97 -3.98
C ILE A 16 13.34 -9.08 -5.47
N LEU A 17 12.10 -9.42 -5.80
CA LEU A 17 11.61 -9.63 -7.16
C LEU A 17 10.86 -8.40 -7.69
N PRO A 18 10.86 -8.16 -9.02
CA PRO A 18 10.09 -7.06 -9.62
C PRO A 18 8.60 -7.06 -9.26
N GLU A 19 7.97 -8.24 -9.14
CA GLU A 19 6.55 -8.35 -8.80
C GLU A 19 6.28 -8.00 -7.33
N GLU A 20 7.23 -8.27 -6.43
CA GLU A 20 7.16 -7.85 -5.03
C GLU A 20 7.32 -6.32 -4.93
N TYR A 21 8.32 -5.78 -5.64
CA TYR A 21 8.56 -4.34 -5.74
C TYR A 21 7.32 -3.61 -6.27
N ALA A 22 6.76 -4.08 -7.39
CA ALA A 22 5.58 -3.48 -8.01
C ALA A 22 4.35 -3.52 -7.08
N ALA A 23 4.17 -4.61 -6.33
CA ALA A 23 3.06 -4.73 -5.39
C ALA A 23 3.19 -3.74 -4.23
N VAL A 24 4.40 -3.54 -3.67
CA VAL A 24 4.62 -2.55 -2.62
C VAL A 24 4.56 -1.12 -3.17
N HIS A 25 5.14 -0.87 -4.35
CA HIS A 25 5.09 0.43 -5.03
C HIS A 25 3.64 0.90 -5.22
N ALA A 26 2.73 0.01 -5.62
CA ALA A 26 1.31 0.32 -5.82
C ALA A 26 0.59 0.79 -4.53
N GLN A 27 1.16 0.53 -3.35
CA GLN A 27 0.62 0.96 -2.06
C GLN A 27 1.14 2.34 -1.62
N LEU A 28 2.16 2.88 -2.30
CA LEU A 28 2.77 4.16 -1.93
C LEU A 28 1.99 5.33 -2.53
N ARG A 29 1.75 6.36 -1.73
CA ARG A 29 1.28 7.66 -2.22
C ARG A 29 2.46 8.48 -2.73
N ALA A 30 2.28 9.07 -3.91
CA ALA A 30 3.23 9.96 -4.58
C ALA A 30 4.66 9.37 -4.65
N PRO A 31 4.83 8.13 -5.14
CA PRO A 31 6.14 7.54 -5.32
C PRO A 31 6.97 8.40 -6.27
N ARG A 32 8.23 8.60 -5.93
CA ARG A 32 9.20 9.35 -6.72
C ARG A 32 10.50 8.58 -6.76
N HIS A 33 10.96 8.34 -7.99
CA HIS A 33 12.31 7.86 -8.22
C HIS A 33 13.32 8.83 -7.63
N GLU A 34 14.23 8.30 -6.80
CA GLU A 34 15.38 9.06 -6.34
C GLU A 34 16.55 8.82 -7.31
N PRO A 35 16.88 9.78 -8.20
CA PRO A 35 18.00 9.61 -9.10
C PRO A 35 19.31 9.58 -8.30
N GLY A 36 20.19 8.64 -8.65
CA GLY A 36 21.58 8.68 -8.20
C GLY A 36 22.38 9.76 -8.93
N THR A 37 23.64 9.93 -8.54
CA THR A 37 24.62 10.75 -9.28
C THR A 37 25.57 9.83 -10.05
N PRO A 38 26.34 10.34 -11.05
CA PRO A 38 27.37 9.54 -11.70
C PRO A 38 28.42 8.93 -10.75
N SER A 39 28.68 9.57 -9.61
CA SER A 39 29.61 9.09 -8.58
C SER A 39 28.95 8.22 -7.49
N SER A 40 27.63 8.22 -7.40
CA SER A 40 26.84 7.44 -6.45
C SER A 40 25.51 7.07 -7.12
N PRO A 41 25.54 6.10 -8.05
CA PRO A 41 24.34 5.68 -8.75
C PRO A 41 23.34 5.06 -7.78
N ASN A 42 22.06 5.07 -8.14
CA ASN A 42 21.02 4.36 -7.41
C ASN A 42 21.10 2.86 -7.79
N PRO A 43 21.67 1.97 -6.94
CA PRO A 43 21.93 0.59 -7.34
C PRO A 43 20.73 -0.32 -7.14
N TYR A 44 19.72 0.12 -6.38
CA TYR A 44 18.59 -0.69 -5.93
C TYR A 44 17.24 -0.07 -6.30
N GLY A 45 17.24 0.82 -7.28
CA GLY A 45 16.03 1.49 -7.77
C GLY A 45 15.26 2.24 -6.68
N TRP A 46 15.94 2.84 -5.70
CA TRP A 46 15.30 3.54 -4.58
C TRP A 46 14.17 4.47 -5.03
N GLU A 47 13.00 4.29 -4.43
CA GLU A 47 11.86 5.18 -4.58
C GLU A 47 11.37 5.67 -3.24
N LEU A 48 11.09 6.96 -3.16
CA LEU A 48 10.51 7.59 -1.97
C LEU A 48 9.01 7.75 -2.17
N GLY A 49 8.24 7.30 -1.19
CA GLY A 49 6.78 7.44 -1.17
C GLY A 49 6.26 7.59 0.25
N TRP A 50 4.93 7.61 0.38
CA TRP A 50 4.27 7.81 1.66
C TRP A 50 3.19 6.76 1.92
N ILE A 51 3.03 6.37 3.17
CA ILE A 51 1.85 5.65 3.65
C ILE A 51 1.17 6.52 4.70
N GLU A 52 -0.07 6.90 4.44
CA GLU A 52 -0.86 7.75 5.33
C GLU A 52 -1.30 6.98 6.58
N GLN A 53 -1.18 7.61 7.75
CA GLN A 53 -1.67 7.03 8.99
C GLN A 53 -3.15 7.42 9.19
N ALA A 54 -3.99 6.45 9.58
CA ALA A 54 -5.42 6.65 9.77
C ALA A 54 -5.79 7.72 10.83
N GLY A 55 -4.85 8.07 11.72
CA GLY A 55 -4.97 9.12 12.74
C GLY A 55 -4.37 10.47 12.35
N GLY A 56 -3.89 10.63 11.11
CA GLY A 56 -3.17 11.80 10.63
C GLY A 56 -1.65 11.65 10.66
N GLY A 57 -0.97 12.32 9.73
CA GLY A 57 0.45 12.12 9.45
C GLY A 57 0.70 11.05 8.38
N ALA A 58 1.94 10.90 7.95
CA ALA A 58 2.33 9.88 6.98
C ALA A 58 3.75 9.39 7.27
N PHE A 59 3.97 8.09 7.13
CA PHE A 59 5.31 7.52 7.15
C PHE A 59 5.96 7.73 5.81
N ARG A 60 7.17 8.28 5.80
CA ARG A 60 7.99 8.31 4.60
C ARG A 60 8.67 6.96 4.43
N ILE A 61 8.43 6.35 3.28
CA ILE A 61 8.94 5.04 2.89
C ILE A 61 10.05 5.24 1.87
N VAL A 62 11.15 4.49 2.01
CA VAL A 62 12.04 4.21 0.88
C VAL A 62 11.88 2.75 0.47
N LEU A 63 11.54 2.51 -0.79
CA LEU A 63 11.36 1.20 -1.39
C LEU A 63 12.60 0.83 -2.19
N ALA A 64 13.02 -0.43 -2.08
CA ALA A 64 14.21 -0.96 -2.75
C ALA A 64 13.89 -2.27 -3.49
N LEU A 65 14.48 -2.42 -4.68
CA LEU A 65 14.55 -3.68 -5.42
C LEU A 65 15.96 -4.25 -5.31
N ALA A 66 16.10 -5.40 -4.65
CA ALA A 66 17.37 -6.12 -4.57
C ALA A 66 17.76 -6.71 -5.94
N GLY A 67 16.77 -7.14 -6.73
CA GLY A 67 16.93 -7.59 -8.12
C GLY A 67 17.48 -9.02 -8.26
N ARG A 68 17.88 -9.66 -7.17
CA ARG A 68 18.32 -11.06 -7.13
C ARG A 68 18.02 -11.69 -5.78
N ALA A 69 17.50 -12.92 -5.81
CA ALA A 69 17.26 -13.76 -4.64
C ALA A 69 18.57 -14.21 -3.97
N GLY A 70 18.51 -14.51 -2.68
CA GLY A 70 19.64 -15.00 -1.89
C GLY A 70 20.06 -14.06 -0.75
N ASN A 71 20.62 -14.63 0.32
CA ASN A 71 20.91 -13.92 1.56
C ASN A 71 22.07 -12.93 1.41
N VAL A 72 23.04 -13.19 0.54
CA VAL A 72 24.15 -12.25 0.30
C VAL A 72 23.61 -10.92 -0.26
N THR A 73 22.77 -11.00 -1.29
CA THR A 73 22.17 -9.81 -1.91
C THR A 73 21.23 -9.10 -0.92
N ALA A 74 20.41 -9.85 -0.20
CA ALA A 74 19.52 -9.32 0.83
C ALA A 74 20.27 -8.57 1.94
N SER A 75 21.42 -9.11 2.38
CA SER A 75 22.30 -8.45 3.35
C SER A 75 22.87 -7.14 2.79
N GLN A 76 23.32 -7.13 1.53
CA GLN A 76 23.91 -5.94 0.90
C GLN A 76 22.89 -4.80 0.78
N VAL A 77 21.71 -5.07 0.23
CA VAL A 77 20.66 -4.04 0.09
C VAL A 77 20.19 -3.53 1.46
N THR A 78 20.13 -4.40 2.48
CA THR A 78 19.73 -4.03 3.85
C THR A 78 20.78 -3.14 4.54
N ILE A 79 22.06 -3.38 4.32
CA ILE A 79 23.12 -2.49 4.81
C ILE A 79 23.07 -1.15 4.07
N GLU A 80 22.92 -1.18 2.75
CA GLU A 80 22.93 0.02 1.93
C GLU A 80 21.71 0.91 2.17
N ILE A 81 20.50 0.35 2.34
CA ILE A 81 19.30 1.12 2.70
C ILE A 81 19.48 1.79 4.07
N ALA A 82 20.06 1.07 5.04
CA ALA A 82 20.30 1.57 6.38
C ALA A 82 21.35 2.69 6.41
N ARG A 83 22.41 2.58 5.60
CA ARG A 83 23.48 3.59 5.49
C ARG A 83 23.03 4.81 4.70
N THR A 84 22.33 4.59 3.60
CA THR A 84 21.96 5.63 2.62
C THR A 84 20.85 6.52 3.14
N TRP A 85 19.86 5.93 3.83
CA TRP A 85 18.61 6.60 4.21
C TRP A 85 18.40 6.72 5.71
N ALA A 86 19.20 5.98 6.49
CA ALA A 86 19.12 5.94 7.93
C ALA A 86 17.70 5.77 8.54
N PRO A 87 16.84 4.87 8.01
CA PRO A 87 15.50 4.66 8.54
C PRO A 87 15.51 4.13 9.98
N ARG A 88 14.40 4.34 10.69
CA ARG A 88 14.19 3.77 12.04
C ARG A 88 13.86 2.29 12.00
N TYR A 89 13.22 1.85 10.91
CA TYR A 89 12.78 0.48 10.71
C TYR A 89 13.13 0.00 9.31
N VAL A 90 13.43 -1.29 9.17
CA VAL A 90 13.55 -1.96 7.87
C VAL A 90 12.57 -3.12 7.83
N LEU A 91 11.82 -3.24 6.74
CA LEU A 91 10.96 -4.36 6.46
C LEU A 91 11.50 -5.14 5.26
N LEU A 92 11.49 -6.46 5.36
CA LEU A 92 11.67 -7.34 4.20
C LEU A 92 10.30 -7.85 3.77
N VAL A 93 9.85 -7.45 2.58
CA VAL A 93 8.52 -7.76 2.06
C VAL A 93 8.65 -8.55 0.77
N GLY A 94 7.98 -9.69 0.70
CA GLY A 94 8.02 -10.52 -0.50
C GLY A 94 7.15 -11.77 -0.39
N ILE A 95 7.54 -12.85 -1.08
CA ILE A 95 6.83 -14.13 -1.07
C ILE A 95 7.63 -15.24 -0.39
N ALA A 96 6.95 -16.34 -0.04
CA ALA A 96 7.54 -17.55 0.50
C ALA A 96 6.71 -18.80 0.11
N GLY A 97 7.33 -19.98 0.21
CA GLY A 97 6.61 -21.25 0.23
C GLY A 97 6.04 -21.51 1.63
N GLY A 98 4.79 -21.95 1.72
CA GLY A 98 4.09 -22.22 2.98
C GLY A 98 3.97 -23.72 3.28
N PHE A 99 4.06 -24.10 4.55
CA PHE A 99 3.73 -25.46 4.99
C PHE A 99 2.31 -25.49 5.53
N ALA A 100 1.56 -26.57 5.27
CA ALA A 100 0.18 -26.76 5.73
C ALA A 100 0.07 -27.04 7.25
N ARG A 101 0.86 -26.32 8.04
CA ARG A 101 0.86 -26.27 9.50
C ARG A 101 0.13 -24.99 9.91
N ASP A 102 -0.59 -25.06 11.04
CA ASP A 102 -1.38 -23.95 11.59
C ASP A 102 -2.36 -23.32 10.58
N GLN A 103 -2.87 -24.15 9.66
CA GLN A 103 -3.82 -23.76 8.60
C GLN A 103 -3.30 -22.68 7.64
N CYS A 104 -1.97 -22.55 7.49
CA CYS A 104 -1.36 -21.72 6.46
C CYS A 104 -1.75 -22.23 5.06
N ALA A 105 -2.24 -21.32 4.22
CA ALA A 105 -2.71 -21.60 2.87
C ALA A 105 -2.15 -20.61 1.84
N LEU A 106 -2.33 -20.94 0.56
CA LEU A 106 -1.98 -20.06 -0.55
C LEU A 106 -2.66 -18.68 -0.41
N GLY A 107 -1.87 -17.63 -0.57
CA GLY A 107 -2.32 -16.24 -0.44
C GLY A 107 -2.39 -15.71 0.99
N ASP A 108 -2.21 -16.54 2.02
CA ASP A 108 -2.00 -16.05 3.39
C ASP A 108 -0.69 -15.26 3.50
N VAL A 109 -0.53 -14.52 4.59
CA VAL A 109 0.68 -13.76 4.91
C VAL A 109 1.31 -14.33 6.18
N VAL A 110 2.58 -14.68 6.11
CA VAL A 110 3.40 -15.04 7.27
C VAL A 110 4.26 -13.86 7.68
N VAL A 111 4.09 -13.40 8.93
CA VAL A 111 4.95 -12.43 9.59
C VAL A 111 5.97 -13.18 10.44
N SER A 112 7.25 -12.90 10.28
CA SER A 112 8.30 -13.67 10.95
C SER A 112 8.31 -13.45 12.46
N SER A 113 7.94 -14.46 13.24
CA SER A 113 8.18 -14.47 14.70
C SER A 113 9.61 -14.92 15.03
N ILE A 114 10.21 -15.72 14.14
CA ILE A 114 11.60 -16.17 14.16
C ILE A 114 12.06 -16.33 12.71
N ILE A 115 13.30 -15.95 12.41
CA ILE A 115 13.97 -16.29 11.16
C ILE A 115 15.10 -17.26 11.49
N TYR A 116 15.04 -18.45 10.90
CA TYR A 116 16.00 -19.51 11.13
C TYR A 116 16.86 -19.72 9.88
N ALA A 117 18.14 -19.34 9.95
CA ALA A 117 19.09 -19.58 8.87
C ALA A 117 19.48 -21.07 8.86
N TYR A 118 18.69 -21.88 8.16
CA TYR A 118 18.68 -23.33 8.35
C TYR A 118 19.88 -24.06 7.75
N GLU A 119 20.70 -23.38 6.96
CA GLU A 119 21.79 -24.02 6.21
C GLU A 119 23.06 -24.23 7.03
N TYR A 120 23.21 -23.54 8.16
CA TYR A 120 24.37 -23.71 9.01
C TYR A 120 24.27 -25.02 9.79
N GLY A 121 25.20 -25.94 9.53
CA GLY A 121 25.22 -27.25 10.15
C GLY A 121 26.41 -28.09 9.72
N LYS A 122 26.48 -29.33 10.21
CA LYS A 122 27.45 -30.32 9.78
C LYS A 122 26.79 -31.26 8.78
N LEU A 123 27.48 -31.54 7.68
CA LEU A 123 27.10 -32.59 6.74
C LEU A 123 27.93 -33.84 7.03
N ASP A 124 27.25 -34.95 7.30
CA ASP A 124 27.80 -36.30 7.46
C ASP A 124 26.83 -37.30 6.77
N ALA A 125 26.59 -38.49 7.33
CA ALA A 125 25.48 -39.36 6.93
C ALA A 125 24.11 -38.66 6.97
N SER A 126 23.96 -37.62 7.80
CA SER A 126 22.81 -36.72 7.83
C SER A 126 23.22 -35.27 7.94
N PHE A 127 22.28 -34.36 7.67
CA PHE A 127 22.47 -32.97 8.01
C PHE A 127 22.18 -32.78 9.50
N GLU A 128 23.18 -32.33 10.24
CA GLU A 128 23.06 -31.95 11.64
C GLU A 128 22.97 -30.44 11.71
N SER A 129 21.73 -29.93 11.80
CA SER A 129 21.53 -28.48 11.86
C SER A 129 22.08 -27.87 13.14
N ARG A 130 22.66 -26.69 13.03
CA ARG A 130 23.24 -25.92 14.14
C ARG A 130 22.50 -24.59 14.28
N PRO A 131 21.67 -24.39 15.32
CA PRO A 131 20.82 -23.21 15.45
C PRO A 131 21.57 -21.97 15.97
N ASN A 132 22.77 -21.73 15.46
CA ASN A 132 23.61 -20.58 15.82
C ASN A 132 23.07 -19.27 15.23
N PHE A 133 22.33 -19.36 14.13
CA PHE A 133 21.83 -18.21 13.38
C PHE A 133 20.30 -18.22 13.39
N VAL A 134 19.76 -17.75 14.53
CA VAL A 134 18.32 -17.60 14.78
C VAL A 134 18.08 -16.13 15.13
N TYR A 135 17.34 -15.45 14.27
CA TYR A 135 17.07 -14.02 14.40
C TYR A 135 15.65 -13.79 14.92
N ARG A 136 15.52 -12.85 15.85
CA ARG A 136 14.22 -12.43 16.40
C ARG A 136 13.81 -11.09 15.79
N PRO A 137 12.50 -10.90 15.57
CA PRO A 137 11.98 -9.63 15.09
C PRO A 137 12.06 -8.55 16.17
N ASP A 138 11.75 -7.32 15.77
CA ASP A 138 11.35 -6.29 16.72
C ASP A 138 9.99 -6.66 17.36
N GLU A 139 9.98 -6.81 18.69
CA GLU A 139 8.80 -7.24 19.45
C GLU A 139 7.64 -6.24 19.39
N ALA A 140 7.93 -4.93 19.30
CA ALA A 140 6.87 -3.93 19.19
C ALA A 140 6.19 -4.01 17.81
N LEU A 141 6.97 -4.22 16.75
CA LEU A 141 6.45 -4.45 15.42
C LEU A 141 5.61 -5.74 15.35
N LEU A 142 6.12 -6.86 15.87
CA LEU A 142 5.41 -8.14 15.86
C LEU A 142 4.08 -8.06 16.64
N ASN A 143 4.10 -7.50 17.85
CA ASN A 143 2.89 -7.37 18.68
C ASN A 143 1.85 -6.45 18.03
N SER A 144 2.30 -5.37 17.39
CA SER A 144 1.44 -4.47 16.63
C SER A 144 0.79 -5.20 15.43
N ALA A 145 1.57 -5.96 14.66
CA ALA A 145 1.06 -6.73 13.51
C ALA A 145 0.02 -7.78 13.96
N ASN A 146 0.31 -8.51 15.04
CA ASN A 146 -0.62 -9.48 15.63
C ASN A 146 -1.92 -8.82 16.08
N ARG A 147 -1.83 -7.69 16.81
CA ARG A 147 -3.01 -6.93 17.22
C ARG A 147 -3.83 -6.49 16.01
N PHE A 148 -3.17 -5.94 14.98
CA PHE A 148 -3.84 -5.47 13.75
C PHE A 148 -4.63 -6.61 13.09
N ALA A 149 -4.01 -7.76 12.87
CA ALA A 149 -4.69 -8.91 12.27
C ALA A 149 -5.86 -9.43 13.12
N ALA A 150 -5.74 -9.39 14.46
CA ALA A 150 -6.79 -9.84 15.37
C ALA A 150 -8.03 -8.92 15.35
N ILE A 151 -7.85 -7.60 15.23
CA ILE A 151 -8.96 -6.63 15.26
C ILE A 151 -9.46 -6.26 13.86
N CYS A 152 -8.68 -6.50 12.82
CA CYS A 152 -9.03 -6.25 11.43
C CYS A 152 -8.92 -7.54 10.60
N PRO A 153 -9.72 -8.59 10.88
CA PRO A 153 -9.60 -9.88 10.19
C PRO A 153 -9.93 -9.80 8.69
N THR A 154 -10.58 -8.72 8.25
CA THR A 154 -10.93 -8.44 6.85
C THR A 154 -9.92 -7.51 6.18
N TRP A 155 -8.69 -7.40 6.70
CA TRP A 155 -7.67 -6.49 6.17
C TRP A 155 -7.44 -6.70 4.66
N GLY A 156 -7.50 -7.94 4.18
CA GLY A 156 -7.28 -8.32 2.78
C GLY A 156 -8.53 -8.40 1.91
N ALA A 157 -9.69 -7.89 2.35
CA ALA A 157 -10.95 -8.00 1.60
C ALA A 157 -10.88 -7.42 0.17
N ARG A 158 -10.00 -6.44 -0.06
CA ARG A 158 -9.81 -5.76 -1.35
C ARG A 158 -9.16 -6.65 -2.42
N LEU A 159 -8.52 -7.75 -2.00
CA LEU A 159 -7.78 -8.65 -2.87
C LEU A 159 -8.68 -9.64 -3.62
N GLY A 160 -9.95 -9.74 -3.23
CA GLY A 160 -10.92 -10.66 -3.82
C GLY A 160 -10.68 -12.15 -3.49
N GLY A 161 -11.71 -12.95 -3.68
CA GLY A 161 -11.69 -14.38 -3.32
C GLY A 161 -11.63 -14.60 -1.81
N THR A 162 -10.92 -15.64 -1.37
CA THR A 162 -10.78 -15.97 0.05
C THR A 162 -9.91 -14.93 0.76
N ALA A 163 -10.43 -14.35 1.84
CA ALA A 163 -9.70 -13.36 2.63
C ALA A 163 -8.43 -14.00 3.22
N PRO A 164 -7.24 -13.41 2.99
CA PRO A 164 -6.00 -13.94 3.53
C PRO A 164 -5.93 -13.79 5.05
N LYS A 165 -5.31 -14.75 5.71
CA LYS A 165 -4.94 -14.66 7.12
C LYS A 165 -3.54 -14.07 7.27
N MET A 166 -3.29 -13.42 8.40
CA MET A 166 -1.92 -13.17 8.84
C MET A 166 -1.57 -14.19 9.93
N ILE A 167 -0.40 -14.82 9.78
CA ILE A 167 0.12 -15.84 10.68
C ILE A 167 1.49 -15.39 11.16
N ALA A 168 1.65 -15.19 12.47
CA ALA A 168 2.97 -15.08 13.07
C ALA A 168 3.64 -16.46 13.08
N GLY A 169 4.76 -16.61 12.37
CA GLY A 169 5.36 -17.92 12.13
C GLY A 169 6.89 -17.92 12.11
N VAL A 170 7.46 -19.11 12.36
CA VAL A 170 8.89 -19.35 12.13
C VAL A 170 9.11 -19.49 10.64
N VAL A 171 10.08 -18.75 10.11
CA VAL A 171 10.45 -18.80 8.70
C VAL A 171 11.86 -19.37 8.56
N ALA A 172 11.99 -20.43 7.77
CA ALA A 172 13.27 -21.00 7.40
C ALA A 172 13.85 -20.20 6.23
N SER A 173 15.09 -19.72 6.38
CA SER A 173 15.78 -18.90 5.38
C SER A 173 17.10 -19.53 4.94
N GLY A 174 17.34 -19.64 3.64
CA GLY A 174 18.55 -20.26 3.07
C GLY A 174 18.77 -19.91 1.61
N GLU A 175 19.65 -20.60 0.90
CA GLU A 175 19.95 -20.34 -0.52
C GLU A 175 19.21 -21.29 -1.47
N LYS A 176 18.40 -22.21 -0.93
CA LYS A 176 17.73 -23.26 -1.71
C LYS A 176 16.25 -22.97 -1.87
N VAL A 177 15.75 -23.14 -3.09
CA VAL A 177 14.32 -23.36 -3.31
C VAL A 177 13.96 -24.72 -2.74
N VAL A 178 12.95 -24.77 -1.88
CA VAL A 178 12.49 -26.00 -1.24
C VAL A 178 11.14 -26.38 -1.83
N ASP A 179 11.17 -27.26 -2.83
CA ASP A 179 9.96 -27.78 -3.47
C ASP A 179 9.46 -29.07 -2.77
N ASP A 180 10.37 -29.97 -2.36
CA ASP A 180 10.02 -31.18 -1.61
C ASP A 180 10.57 -31.13 -0.16
N PRO A 181 9.74 -30.83 0.85
CA PRO A 181 10.17 -30.81 2.24
C PRO A 181 10.51 -32.20 2.80
N SER A 182 10.13 -33.28 2.11
CA SER A 182 10.51 -34.65 2.47
C SER A 182 11.93 -35.01 2.03
N ASN A 183 12.60 -34.15 1.26
CA ASN A 183 14.03 -34.28 0.97
C ASN A 183 14.82 -34.46 2.26
N LYS A 184 15.77 -35.40 2.28
CA LYS A 184 16.53 -35.78 3.49
C LYS A 184 17.12 -34.56 4.21
N PHE A 185 17.72 -33.62 3.48
CA PHE A 185 18.32 -32.41 4.06
C PHE A 185 17.26 -31.53 4.74
N PHE A 186 16.16 -31.24 4.06
CA PHE A 186 15.13 -30.35 4.62
C PHE A 186 14.29 -31.04 5.71
N ALA A 187 14.10 -32.36 5.62
CA ALA A 187 13.51 -33.15 6.68
C ALA A 187 14.37 -33.12 7.96
N ASP A 188 15.70 -33.15 7.83
CA ASP A 188 16.64 -32.96 8.96
C ASP A 188 16.52 -31.52 9.54
N VAL A 189 16.35 -30.50 8.69
CA VAL A 189 16.06 -29.10 9.10
C VAL A 189 14.75 -28.99 9.89
N GLN A 190 13.65 -29.55 9.37
CA GLN A 190 12.35 -29.54 10.02
C GLN A 190 12.36 -30.31 11.33
N ARG A 191 13.14 -31.38 11.44
CA ARG A 191 13.31 -32.12 12.70
C ARG A 191 13.99 -31.27 13.76
N ALA A 192 15.00 -30.49 13.37
CA ALA A 192 15.69 -29.56 14.27
C ALA A 192 14.82 -28.37 14.67
N PHE A 193 13.92 -27.92 13.79
CA PHE A 193 13.03 -26.78 14.04
C PHE A 193 11.56 -27.09 13.63
N PRO A 194 10.81 -27.87 14.44
CA PRO A 194 9.51 -28.42 14.04
C PRO A 194 8.39 -27.42 13.76
N LYS A 195 8.58 -26.15 14.15
CA LYS A 195 7.59 -25.07 14.04
C LYS A 195 7.78 -24.19 12.79
N ILE A 196 8.63 -24.58 11.83
CA ILE A 196 8.78 -23.86 10.56
C ILE A 196 7.43 -23.84 9.84
N GLN A 197 7.00 -22.63 9.44
CA GLN A 197 5.73 -22.35 8.77
C GLN A 197 5.89 -21.91 7.33
N ALA A 198 7.00 -21.26 7.03
CA ALA A 198 7.32 -20.85 5.68
C ALA A 198 8.82 -21.02 5.41
N VAL A 199 9.17 -21.05 4.12
CA VAL A 199 10.55 -21.11 3.64
C VAL A 199 10.77 -20.08 2.52
N GLU A 200 11.86 -19.35 2.59
CA GLU A 200 12.26 -18.32 1.63
C GLU A 200 13.79 -18.18 1.57
N MET A 201 14.30 -17.20 0.81
CA MET A 201 15.71 -17.17 0.42
C MET A 201 16.50 -15.93 0.85
N GLU A 202 15.94 -15.01 1.66
CA GLU A 202 16.59 -13.71 1.93
C GLU A 202 16.57 -13.24 3.38
N GLY A 203 15.66 -13.77 4.19
CA GLY A 203 15.41 -13.34 5.55
C GLY A 203 16.63 -13.42 6.46
N ALA A 204 17.44 -14.47 6.36
CA ALA A 204 18.65 -14.64 7.16
C ALA A 204 19.69 -13.57 6.82
N GLY A 205 19.85 -13.25 5.53
CA GLY A 205 20.75 -12.20 5.07
C GLY A 205 20.35 -10.82 5.56
N ALA A 206 19.08 -10.46 5.38
CA ALA A 206 18.54 -9.19 5.86
C ALA A 206 18.63 -9.09 7.40
N ALA A 207 18.25 -10.14 8.13
CA ALA A 207 18.31 -10.15 9.58
C ALA A 207 19.75 -10.09 10.12
N SER A 208 20.69 -10.80 9.48
CA SER A 208 22.12 -10.73 9.81
C SER A 208 22.68 -9.32 9.63
N ALA A 209 22.31 -8.64 8.54
CA ALA A 209 22.66 -7.23 8.31
C ALA A 209 22.11 -6.32 9.42
N ILE A 210 20.86 -6.54 9.85
CA ILE A 210 20.26 -5.77 10.94
C ILE A 210 20.97 -6.02 12.27
N GLU A 211 21.29 -7.26 12.63
CA GLU A 211 22.05 -7.57 13.84
C GLU A 211 23.43 -6.90 13.84
N HIS A 212 24.11 -6.89 12.68
CA HIS A 212 25.37 -6.14 12.53
C HIS A 212 25.18 -4.64 12.78
N LEU A 213 24.12 -4.03 12.21
CA LEU A 213 23.83 -2.60 12.35
C LEU A 213 23.44 -2.22 13.78
N LYS A 214 22.78 -3.11 14.54
CA LYS A 214 22.40 -2.89 15.94
C LYS A 214 23.60 -2.57 16.85
N GLY A 215 24.81 -2.98 16.47
CA GLY A 215 26.05 -2.62 17.17
C GLY A 215 26.40 -1.11 17.11
N THR A 216 25.76 -0.35 16.22
CA THR A 216 26.08 1.08 16.00
C THR A 216 24.87 2.01 16.01
N ARG A 217 23.65 1.47 15.94
CA ARG A 217 22.41 2.26 15.92
C ARG A 217 21.23 1.44 16.39
N THR A 218 20.17 2.12 16.82
CA THR A 218 18.85 1.49 16.97
C THR A 218 18.21 1.36 15.60
N ILE A 219 17.75 0.15 15.28
CA ILE A 219 17.03 -0.15 14.04
C ILE A 219 16.13 -1.37 14.27
N GLY A 220 14.83 -1.20 14.01
CA GLY A 220 13.85 -2.28 14.12
C GLY A 220 13.73 -3.05 12.81
N PHE A 221 13.37 -4.33 12.88
CA PHE A 221 13.23 -5.18 11.71
C PHE A 221 12.09 -6.18 11.85
N LEU A 222 11.38 -6.41 10.74
CA LEU A 222 10.37 -7.45 10.62
C LEU A 222 10.30 -7.93 9.16
N MET A 223 10.03 -9.21 8.95
CA MET A 223 9.80 -9.78 7.63
C MET A 223 8.32 -10.16 7.44
N VAL A 224 7.79 -9.86 6.26
CA VAL A 224 6.41 -10.14 5.84
C VAL A 224 6.43 -10.90 4.52
N ARG A 225 5.89 -12.12 4.50
CA ARG A 225 5.90 -12.99 3.33
C ARG A 225 4.51 -13.46 2.93
N GLY A 226 4.08 -13.18 1.70
CA GLY A 226 2.89 -13.77 1.12
C GLY A 226 3.16 -15.19 0.64
N ILE A 227 2.23 -16.13 0.85
CA ILE A 227 2.43 -17.53 0.50
C ILE A 227 2.09 -17.78 -0.97
N SER A 228 3.10 -18.06 -1.79
CA SER A 228 2.98 -18.26 -3.24
C SER A 228 2.79 -19.71 -3.66
N ASP A 229 3.26 -20.66 -2.87
CA ASP A 229 3.24 -22.09 -3.18
C ASP A 229 3.24 -22.90 -1.90
N MET A 230 2.80 -24.17 -1.99
CA MET A 230 2.79 -25.11 -0.88
C MET A 230 3.78 -26.25 -1.15
N PRO A 231 5.07 -26.13 -0.76
CA PRO A 231 6.05 -27.19 -0.93
C PRO A 231 5.56 -28.55 -0.44
N ARG A 232 5.60 -29.54 -1.33
CA ARG A 232 5.12 -30.91 -1.11
C ARG A 232 5.80 -31.85 -2.08
N LYS A 233 5.84 -33.14 -1.78
CA LYS A 233 6.33 -34.13 -2.76
C LYS A 233 5.39 -34.14 -3.99
N ALA A 234 5.83 -33.53 -5.08
CA ALA A 234 5.11 -33.38 -6.34
C ALA A 234 6.13 -33.09 -7.47
N ASP A 235 5.70 -33.23 -8.72
CA ASP A 235 6.55 -32.92 -9.87
C ASP A 235 6.97 -31.43 -9.88
N GLU A 236 8.25 -31.16 -10.16
CA GLU A 236 8.84 -29.81 -10.15
C GLU A 236 8.07 -28.81 -11.04
N ALA A 237 7.62 -29.27 -12.21
CA ALA A 237 6.84 -28.46 -13.14
C ALA A 237 5.49 -28.00 -12.54
N ALA A 238 4.85 -28.84 -11.74
CA ALA A 238 3.58 -28.50 -11.08
C ALA A 238 3.78 -27.45 -10.00
N GLN A 239 4.88 -27.52 -9.23
CA GLN A 239 5.19 -26.53 -8.19
C GLN A 239 5.59 -25.18 -8.76
N SER A 240 6.43 -25.18 -9.79
CA SER A 240 6.80 -23.97 -10.52
C SER A 240 5.55 -23.27 -11.09
N THR A 241 4.64 -24.04 -11.69
CA THR A 241 3.37 -23.53 -12.20
C THR A 241 2.46 -22.98 -11.11
N GLU A 242 2.37 -23.64 -9.95
CA GLU A 242 1.59 -23.15 -8.79
C GLU A 242 2.16 -21.82 -8.28
N ARG A 243 3.48 -21.74 -8.11
CA ARG A 243 4.18 -20.53 -7.70
C ARG A 243 3.93 -19.38 -8.67
N ASP A 244 4.09 -19.59 -9.97
CA ASP A 244 3.92 -18.53 -10.97
C ASP A 244 2.47 -18.02 -11.05
N LYS A 245 1.48 -18.92 -10.93
CA LYS A 245 0.05 -18.54 -10.91
C LYS A 245 -0.32 -17.70 -9.69
N ASN A 246 0.25 -18.04 -8.52
CA ASN A 246 -0.15 -17.45 -7.25
C ASN A 246 0.77 -16.31 -6.79
N LYS A 247 1.98 -16.18 -7.35
CA LYS A 247 2.97 -15.14 -7.02
C LYS A 247 2.33 -13.75 -6.98
N LYS A 248 1.55 -13.39 -8.00
CA LYS A 248 0.88 -12.07 -8.05
C LYS A 248 -0.05 -11.83 -6.85
N ARG A 249 -0.83 -12.85 -6.46
CA ARG A 249 -1.73 -12.77 -5.30
C ARG A 249 -0.93 -12.71 -3.99
N ALA A 250 0.12 -13.51 -3.86
CA ALA A 250 0.99 -13.52 -2.69
C ALA A 250 1.71 -12.16 -2.51
N CYS A 251 2.27 -11.59 -3.57
CA CYS A 251 2.85 -10.25 -3.55
C CYS A 251 1.82 -9.19 -3.14
N ALA A 252 0.62 -9.23 -3.73
CA ALA A 252 -0.45 -8.30 -3.40
C ALA A 252 -0.89 -8.44 -1.92
N ALA A 253 -0.99 -9.66 -1.40
CA ALA A 253 -1.33 -9.91 0.00
C ALA A 253 -0.27 -9.37 0.97
N ALA A 254 1.02 -9.63 0.70
CA ALA A 254 2.13 -9.12 1.52
C ALA A 254 2.19 -7.59 1.52
N ALA A 255 2.04 -6.97 0.35
CA ALA A 255 2.04 -5.52 0.19
C ALA A 255 0.82 -4.86 0.86
N GLU A 256 -0.38 -5.39 0.62
CA GLU A 256 -1.63 -4.91 1.23
C GLU A 256 -1.59 -5.01 2.75
N PHE A 257 -1.17 -6.17 3.30
CA PHE A 257 -1.02 -6.34 4.74
C PHE A 257 -0.05 -5.30 5.31
N THR A 258 1.13 -5.17 4.70
CA THR A 258 2.18 -4.25 5.15
C THR A 258 1.69 -2.81 5.15
N ALA A 259 1.08 -2.35 4.06
CA ALA A 259 0.62 -0.98 3.92
C ALA A 259 -0.50 -0.65 4.90
N ARG A 260 -1.50 -1.53 5.04
CA ARG A 260 -2.59 -1.34 6.01
C ARG A 260 -2.10 -1.38 7.44
N TRP A 261 -1.21 -2.30 7.77
CA TRP A 261 -0.63 -2.40 9.09
C TRP A 261 0.14 -1.13 9.47
N ILE A 262 0.96 -0.59 8.56
CA ILE A 262 1.65 0.69 8.73
C ILE A 262 0.63 1.83 8.94
N ALA A 263 -0.41 1.90 8.10
CA ALA A 263 -1.41 2.96 8.15
C ALA A 263 -2.25 2.94 9.44
N GLU A 264 -2.62 1.77 9.93
CA GLU A 264 -3.68 1.63 10.94
C GLU A 264 -3.17 1.25 12.33
N ALA A 265 -1.96 0.68 12.44
CA ALA A 265 -1.52 0.05 13.69
C ALA A 265 -0.04 0.18 14.02
N TRP A 266 0.77 0.87 13.20
CA TRP A 266 2.21 1.03 13.48
C TRP A 266 2.46 1.52 14.93
N PRO A 267 3.42 0.95 15.67
CA PRO A 267 3.52 1.15 17.12
C PRO A 267 4.08 2.52 17.54
N VAL A 268 4.50 3.36 16.59
CA VAL A 268 4.99 4.72 16.84
C VAL A 268 4.39 5.68 15.82
N THR A 269 4.39 6.98 16.12
CA THR A 269 4.05 8.02 15.13
C THR A 269 5.21 8.26 14.14
N PRO A 270 4.93 8.76 12.92
CA PRO A 270 5.95 9.23 11.99
C PRO A 270 6.85 10.30 12.60
N ALA A 271 8.14 10.34 12.22
CA ALA A 271 9.12 11.21 12.87
C ALA A 271 8.99 12.70 12.50
N MET A 272 8.21 13.05 11.48
CA MET A 272 7.90 14.44 11.11
C MET A 272 6.48 14.51 10.52
N ALA A 273 5.66 15.46 10.97
CA ALA A 273 4.37 15.78 10.33
C ALA A 273 4.60 16.59 9.03
N GLU A 274 5.57 16.19 8.20
CA GLU A 274 5.60 16.67 6.83
C GLU A 274 4.40 16.04 6.13
N ASN A 275 3.42 16.86 5.77
CA ASN A 275 2.34 16.39 4.93
C ASN A 275 2.95 15.86 3.64
N PRO A 276 2.53 14.67 3.16
CA PRO A 276 2.94 14.20 1.84
C PRO A 276 2.68 15.32 0.83
N PRO A 277 3.62 15.60 -0.09
CA PRO A 277 3.42 16.65 -1.07
C PRO A 277 2.07 16.45 -1.74
N ALA A 278 1.33 17.54 -1.95
CA ALA A 278 0.13 17.48 -2.76
C ALA A 278 0.48 16.73 -4.05
N PRO A 279 -0.30 15.70 -4.44
CA PRO A 279 0.03 14.90 -5.61
C PRO A 279 0.29 15.86 -6.77
N ALA A 280 1.45 15.69 -7.44
CA ALA A 280 1.80 16.52 -8.58
C ALA A 280 0.65 16.39 -9.59
N ILE A 281 0.00 17.51 -9.91
CA ILE A 281 -0.97 17.54 -10.99
C ILE A 281 -0.15 17.23 -12.25
N SER A 282 -0.27 16.00 -12.75
CA SER A 282 0.39 15.62 -14.00
C SER A 282 -0.08 16.58 -15.09
N ALA A 283 0.85 17.26 -15.75
CA ALA A 283 0.55 18.23 -16.81
C ALA A 283 -0.09 17.57 -18.05
N THR A 284 -0.13 16.24 -18.11
CA THR A 284 -0.77 15.45 -19.17
C THR A 284 -2.10 14.82 -18.75
N ALA A 285 -2.55 15.02 -17.50
CA ALA A 285 -3.85 14.52 -17.06
C ALA A 285 -4.99 15.26 -17.76
N GLU A 286 -5.98 14.52 -18.28
CA GLU A 286 -7.20 15.13 -18.79
C GLU A 286 -7.80 16.08 -17.75
N ARG A 287 -7.89 17.35 -18.12
CA ARG A 287 -8.52 18.38 -17.29
C ARG A 287 -10.02 18.39 -17.57
N TYR A 288 -10.79 18.22 -16.50
CA TYR A 288 -12.23 18.44 -16.50
C TYR A 288 -12.52 19.84 -15.97
N ASP A 289 -13.62 20.43 -16.41
CA ASP A 289 -14.12 21.67 -15.83
C ASP A 289 -14.92 21.37 -14.56
N LEU A 290 -15.67 20.26 -14.58
CA LEU A 290 -16.63 19.90 -13.56
C LEU A 290 -16.50 18.43 -13.15
N PHE A 291 -16.41 18.17 -11.84
CA PHE A 291 -16.55 16.83 -11.28
C PHE A 291 -17.90 16.71 -10.58
N VAL A 292 -18.75 15.77 -11.00
CA VAL A 292 -20.02 15.47 -10.30
C VAL A 292 -19.77 14.28 -9.38
N ALA A 293 -19.82 14.53 -8.06
CA ALA A 293 -19.52 13.55 -7.01
C ALA A 293 -20.66 12.54 -6.78
N HIS A 294 -21.14 11.91 -7.86
CA HIS A 294 -22.25 10.95 -7.87
C HIS A 294 -22.07 9.96 -9.02
N PRO A 295 -22.14 8.63 -8.80
CA PRO A 295 -22.12 7.69 -9.91
C PRO A 295 -23.45 7.68 -10.69
N PRO A 296 -23.44 7.63 -12.04
CA PRO A 296 -24.65 7.70 -12.87
C PRO A 296 -25.66 6.61 -12.53
N ALA A 297 -25.18 5.40 -12.22
CA ALA A 297 -26.00 4.23 -11.90
C ALA A 297 -26.88 4.41 -10.66
N LEU A 298 -26.51 5.32 -9.74
CA LEU A 298 -27.26 5.58 -8.51
C LEU A 298 -28.08 6.88 -8.57
N ARG A 299 -27.86 7.74 -9.58
CA ARG A 299 -28.39 9.11 -9.63
C ARG A 299 -28.70 9.56 -11.07
N PRO A 300 -29.93 9.35 -11.58
CA PRO A 300 -30.33 9.83 -12.90
C PRO A 300 -30.15 11.34 -13.10
N GLN A 301 -30.29 12.14 -12.04
CA GLN A 301 -30.08 13.59 -12.07
C GLN A 301 -28.60 13.98 -12.31
N ALA A 302 -27.65 13.12 -11.96
CA ALA A 302 -26.23 13.34 -12.27
C ALA A 302 -25.97 13.20 -13.78
N CYS A 303 -26.58 12.19 -14.42
CA CYS A 303 -26.55 12.01 -15.87
C CYS A 303 -27.28 13.16 -16.59
N ALA A 304 -28.46 13.57 -16.09
CA ALA A 304 -29.18 14.72 -16.65
C ALA A 304 -28.38 16.03 -16.53
N LEU A 305 -27.72 16.25 -15.39
CA LEU A 305 -26.82 17.40 -15.22
C LEU A 305 -25.64 17.34 -16.18
N GLN A 306 -25.02 16.18 -16.34
CA GLN A 306 -23.95 15.97 -17.32
C GLN A 306 -24.42 16.34 -18.73
N GLN A 307 -25.56 15.82 -19.18
CA GLN A 307 -26.13 16.13 -20.50
C GLN A 307 -26.37 17.63 -20.71
N LEU A 308 -26.82 18.35 -19.68
CA LEU A 308 -27.02 19.81 -19.70
C LEU A 308 -25.71 20.62 -19.74
N MET A 309 -24.58 19.99 -19.42
CA MET A 309 -23.26 20.59 -19.24
C MET A 309 -22.27 20.26 -20.37
N VAL A 310 -22.37 19.07 -20.98
CA VAL A 310 -21.39 18.52 -21.96
C VAL A 310 -21.20 19.39 -23.20
N VAL A 311 -22.20 20.20 -23.58
CA VAL A 311 -22.10 21.08 -24.77
C VAL A 311 -20.99 22.13 -24.64
N ARG A 312 -20.59 22.50 -23.41
CA ARG A 312 -19.59 23.56 -23.16
C ARG A 312 -18.60 23.30 -22.02
N THR A 313 -18.75 22.20 -21.28
CA THR A 313 -17.94 21.93 -20.10
C THR A 313 -17.55 20.46 -20.07
N ARG A 314 -16.26 20.18 -19.86
CA ARG A 314 -15.78 18.81 -19.67
C ARG A 314 -16.22 18.34 -18.29
N THR A 315 -17.21 17.46 -18.26
CA THR A 315 -17.81 16.96 -17.02
C THR A 315 -17.44 15.51 -16.80
N PHE A 316 -16.82 15.21 -15.66
CA PHE A 316 -16.58 13.84 -15.21
C PHE A 316 -17.68 13.41 -14.22
N VAL A 317 -18.25 12.23 -14.47
CA VAL A 317 -19.25 11.60 -13.60
C VAL A 317 -18.78 10.15 -13.38
N PRO A 318 -18.38 9.74 -12.16
CA PRO A 318 -17.74 8.44 -11.91
C PRO A 318 -18.61 7.23 -12.27
N ASP A 319 -18.15 6.32 -13.12
CA ASP A 319 -18.82 5.05 -13.41
C ASP A 319 -18.28 3.91 -12.51
N PRO A 320 -19.07 2.88 -12.15
CA PRO A 320 -18.55 1.71 -11.42
C PRO A 320 -17.37 0.98 -12.10
N THR A 321 -17.16 1.20 -13.40
CA THR A 321 -16.03 0.64 -14.16
C THR A 321 -14.78 1.52 -14.14
N ASP A 322 -14.86 2.76 -13.67
CA ASP A 322 -13.72 3.66 -13.57
C ASP A 322 -12.75 3.21 -12.47
N SER A 323 -11.46 3.31 -12.74
CA SER A 323 -10.44 3.01 -11.73
C SER A 323 -10.40 4.08 -10.64
N ASN A 324 -10.03 3.67 -9.41
CA ASN A 324 -9.81 4.62 -8.31
C ASN A 324 -8.79 5.71 -8.67
N GLU A 325 -7.81 5.38 -9.50
CA GLU A 325 -6.82 6.33 -10.00
C GLU A 325 -7.46 7.38 -10.93
N ALA A 326 -8.33 6.96 -11.86
CA ALA A 326 -9.05 7.85 -12.76
C ALA A 326 -10.01 8.79 -12.02
N ILE A 327 -10.79 8.25 -11.06
CA ILE A 327 -11.69 9.04 -10.22
C ILE A 327 -10.90 10.06 -9.41
N SER A 328 -9.81 9.62 -8.77
CA SER A 328 -8.96 10.50 -7.96
C SER A 328 -8.28 11.56 -8.82
N GLN A 329 -7.90 11.22 -10.05
CA GLN A 329 -7.30 12.15 -11.00
C GLN A 329 -8.31 13.19 -11.50
N ALA A 330 -9.50 12.78 -11.92
CA ALA A 330 -10.56 13.68 -12.34
C ALA A 330 -11.01 14.60 -11.20
N LEU A 331 -11.15 14.05 -10.00
CA LEU A 331 -11.41 14.82 -8.79
C LEU A 331 -10.30 15.81 -8.50
N ARG A 332 -9.05 15.61 -8.95
CA ARG A 332 -7.89 16.53 -8.78
C ARG A 332 -7.72 17.56 -9.90
N THR A 333 -8.13 17.24 -11.12
CA THR A 333 -7.96 18.14 -12.27
C THR A 333 -9.17 19.02 -12.54
N SER A 334 -10.31 18.72 -11.92
CA SER A 334 -11.54 19.51 -12.07
C SER A 334 -11.46 20.89 -11.44
N ARG A 335 -12.07 21.91 -12.06
CA ARG A 335 -12.12 23.29 -11.52
C ARG A 335 -13.18 23.45 -10.43
N VAL A 336 -14.35 22.85 -10.62
CA VAL A 336 -15.48 22.89 -9.67
C VAL A 336 -15.89 21.47 -9.34
N VAL A 337 -16.21 21.22 -8.06
CA VAL A 337 -16.81 19.97 -7.61
C VAL A 337 -18.28 20.20 -7.30
N VAL A 338 -19.15 19.32 -7.78
CA VAL A 338 -20.60 19.39 -7.56
C VAL A 338 -21.09 18.15 -6.84
N ALA A 339 -21.87 18.36 -5.78
CA ALA A 339 -22.61 17.30 -5.11
C ALA A 339 -24.13 17.56 -5.20
N LEU A 340 -24.89 16.55 -5.61
CA LEU A 340 -26.35 16.56 -5.56
C LEU A 340 -26.85 16.11 -4.19
N ALA A 341 -27.55 16.99 -3.47
CA ALA A 341 -28.16 16.67 -2.19
C ALA A 341 -29.63 16.26 -2.38
N SER A 342 -30.00 15.09 -1.83
CA SER A 342 -31.38 14.59 -1.75
C SER A 342 -31.74 14.20 -0.31
N THR A 343 -33.03 13.89 -0.08
CA THR A 343 -33.62 13.63 1.24
C THR A 343 -33.06 12.38 1.91
N ASP A 344 -32.58 11.42 1.13
CA ASP A 344 -31.81 10.31 1.63
C ASP A 344 -30.37 10.78 1.90
N ALA A 345 -30.02 11.06 3.16
CA ALA A 345 -28.68 11.50 3.57
C ALA A 345 -27.68 10.33 3.75
N THR A 346 -28.08 9.09 3.45
CA THR A 346 -27.21 7.90 3.60
C THR A 346 -25.99 7.92 2.67
N TRP A 347 -26.04 8.67 1.56
CA TRP A 347 -24.94 8.77 0.60
C TRP A 347 -23.64 9.35 1.20
N LEU A 348 -23.73 10.19 2.23
CA LEU A 348 -22.53 10.75 2.87
C LEU A 348 -21.67 9.68 3.55
N ARG A 349 -22.28 8.56 3.96
CA ARG A 349 -21.64 7.48 4.72
C ARG A 349 -21.33 6.24 3.87
N ALA A 350 -21.92 6.12 2.68
CA ALA A 350 -21.80 4.95 1.81
C ALA A 350 -20.94 5.20 0.56
N ASP A 351 -20.71 6.46 0.18
CA ASP A 351 -19.93 6.82 -1.01
C ASP A 351 -18.50 7.27 -0.61
N PRO A 352 -17.45 6.56 -1.06
CA PRO A 352 -16.06 6.94 -0.82
C PRO A 352 -15.73 8.38 -1.23
N VAL A 353 -16.40 8.90 -2.28
CA VAL A 353 -16.22 10.27 -2.78
C VAL A 353 -16.84 11.28 -1.82
N ALA A 354 -17.96 10.94 -1.18
CA ALA A 354 -18.63 11.83 -0.22
C ALA A 354 -17.86 11.95 1.10
N SER A 355 -17.22 10.87 1.56
CA SER A 355 -16.32 10.89 2.73
C SER A 355 -15.13 11.83 2.49
N ILE A 356 -14.53 11.78 1.30
CA ILE A 356 -13.42 12.67 0.90
C ILE A 356 -13.85 14.15 0.93
N LEU A 357 -15.10 14.45 0.57
CA LEU A 357 -15.63 15.81 0.58
C LEU A 357 -15.97 16.31 1.99
N ALA A 358 -16.39 15.43 2.90
CA ALA A 358 -16.75 15.77 4.28
C ALA A 358 -15.52 16.10 5.15
N ASP A 359 -14.38 15.43 4.93
CA ASP A 359 -13.15 15.65 5.70
C ASP A 359 -12.31 16.85 5.23
N ARG A 360 -12.77 17.57 4.20
CA ARG A 360 -12.03 18.66 3.58
C ARG A 360 -11.99 19.90 4.49
N ARG A 361 -10.78 20.37 4.85
CA ARG A 361 -10.56 21.68 5.47
C ARG A 361 -10.37 22.75 4.38
N PRO A 362 -11.26 23.74 4.23
CA PRO A 362 -11.16 24.74 3.17
C PRO A 362 -9.96 25.65 3.42
N THR A 363 -9.13 25.77 2.40
CA THR A 363 -8.02 26.70 2.25
C THR A 363 -8.34 27.69 1.13
N PRO A 364 -7.66 28.85 1.04
CA PRO A 364 -7.90 29.82 -0.03
C PRO A 364 -7.69 29.28 -1.46
N ASP A 365 -6.91 28.21 -1.59
CA ASP A 365 -6.59 27.53 -2.84
C ASP A 365 -7.52 26.33 -3.13
N ASP A 366 -8.50 26.09 -2.25
CA ASP A 366 -9.45 25.00 -2.43
C ASP A 366 -10.46 25.29 -3.52
N ARG A 367 -10.58 24.33 -4.44
CA ARG A 367 -11.59 24.31 -5.50
C ARG A 367 -13.01 24.42 -4.94
N PRO A 368 -13.86 25.26 -5.52
CA PRO A 368 -15.21 25.47 -5.00
C PRO A 368 -16.03 24.17 -5.03
N LEU A 369 -16.67 23.88 -3.90
CA LEU A 369 -17.66 22.83 -3.76
C LEU A 369 -19.05 23.46 -3.87
N VAL A 370 -19.82 23.07 -4.86
CA VAL A 370 -21.20 23.52 -5.05
C VAL A 370 -22.15 22.37 -4.73
N VAL A 371 -23.08 22.61 -3.81
CA VAL A 371 -24.13 21.64 -3.50
C VAL A 371 -25.39 22.04 -4.27
N ILE A 372 -25.91 21.15 -5.10
CA ILE A 372 -27.21 21.31 -5.74
C ILE A 372 -28.24 20.56 -4.91
N ARG A 373 -29.13 21.31 -4.29
CA ARG A 373 -30.23 20.77 -3.51
C ARG A 373 -31.42 20.47 -4.42
N LEU A 374 -31.77 19.19 -4.53
CA LEU A 374 -32.82 18.71 -5.42
C LEU A 374 -34.23 18.92 -4.86
N ASP A 375 -34.39 19.02 -3.54
CA ASP A 375 -35.67 19.23 -2.85
C ASP A 375 -35.47 20.21 -1.66
N PRO A 376 -36.36 21.20 -1.44
CA PRO A 376 -36.28 22.16 -0.35
C PRO A 376 -36.17 21.55 1.06
N ALA A 377 -36.73 20.37 1.26
CA ALA A 377 -36.70 19.64 2.54
C ALA A 377 -35.32 19.02 2.85
N VAL A 378 -34.41 18.98 1.88
CA VAL A 378 -33.07 18.44 2.07
C VAL A 378 -32.25 19.39 2.92
N VAL A 379 -31.71 18.85 4.01
CA VAL A 379 -30.73 19.53 4.84
C VAL A 379 -29.34 19.18 4.30
N VAL A 380 -28.61 20.18 3.81
CA VAL A 380 -27.21 20.01 3.44
C VAL A 380 -26.43 19.74 4.73
N PRO A 381 -25.68 18.62 4.83
CA PRO A 381 -24.89 18.32 6.03
C PRO A 381 -23.98 19.49 6.40
N PRO A 382 -23.90 19.88 7.69
CA PRO A 382 -23.01 20.96 8.15
C PRO A 382 -21.54 20.71 7.79
N ASP A 383 -21.16 19.44 7.68
CA ASP A 383 -19.81 18.99 7.39
C ASP A 383 -19.42 19.23 5.93
N LEU A 384 -20.39 19.36 5.02
CA LEU A 384 -20.14 19.83 3.67
C LEU A 384 -19.89 21.34 3.70
N ARG A 385 -18.62 21.72 3.73
CA ARG A 385 -18.19 23.12 3.64
C ARG A 385 -18.31 23.65 2.21
N ALA A 386 -19.55 23.68 1.71
CA ALA A 386 -19.88 24.13 0.37
C ALA A 386 -19.61 25.63 0.23
N THR A 387 -18.97 26.00 -0.87
CA THR A 387 -18.76 27.41 -1.26
C THR A 387 -20.09 28.05 -1.68
N LYS A 388 -21.01 27.25 -2.23
CA LYS A 388 -22.33 27.70 -2.67
C LYS A 388 -23.34 26.56 -2.64
N VAL A 389 -24.59 26.90 -2.33
CA VAL A 389 -25.73 25.98 -2.42
C VAL A 389 -26.70 26.52 -3.47
N LEU A 390 -27.10 25.67 -4.42
CA LEU A 390 -28.07 25.97 -5.47
C LEU A 390 -29.34 25.15 -5.23
N ASP A 391 -30.48 25.83 -5.08
CA ASP A 391 -31.76 25.19 -4.81
C ASP A 391 -32.52 24.99 -6.12
N VAL A 392 -32.69 23.74 -6.58
CA VAL A 392 -33.34 23.44 -7.87
C VAL A 392 -34.71 24.10 -7.99
N ASP A 393 -35.51 24.07 -6.93
CA ASP A 393 -36.84 24.70 -6.92
C ASP A 393 -36.79 26.22 -7.04
N LYS A 394 -35.86 26.89 -6.32
CA LYS A 394 -35.70 28.34 -6.42
C LYS A 394 -35.12 28.77 -7.76
N GLU A 395 -34.28 27.92 -8.34
CA GLU A 395 -33.63 28.16 -9.61
C GLU A 395 -34.55 27.85 -10.80
N ARG A 396 -35.79 27.35 -10.61
CA ARG A 396 -36.71 26.95 -11.71
C ARG A 396 -36.19 25.73 -12.49
N GLY A 397 -35.67 24.74 -11.78
CA GLY A 397 -35.30 23.42 -12.30
C GLY A 397 -33.81 23.24 -12.56
N LEU A 398 -33.42 21.98 -12.83
CA LEU A 398 -32.03 21.56 -12.98
C LEU A 398 -31.31 22.27 -14.15
N ALA A 399 -32.04 22.64 -15.20
CA ALA A 399 -31.51 23.38 -16.35
C ALA A 399 -30.99 24.78 -15.95
N HIS A 400 -31.70 25.49 -15.08
CA HIS A 400 -31.26 26.79 -14.59
C HIS A 400 -30.13 26.65 -13.56
N ALA A 401 -30.18 25.62 -12.70
CA ALA A 401 -29.04 25.29 -11.83
C ALA A 401 -27.76 25.03 -12.65
N ALA A 402 -27.87 24.35 -13.80
CA ALA A 402 -26.76 24.17 -14.74
C ALA A 402 -26.26 25.50 -15.34
N VAL A 403 -27.14 26.46 -15.64
CA VAL A 403 -26.73 27.81 -16.07
C VAL A 403 -25.91 28.52 -14.97
N ARG A 404 -26.39 28.50 -13.72
CA ARG A 404 -25.68 29.09 -12.57
C ARG A 404 -24.34 28.42 -12.31
N LEU A 405 -24.24 27.10 -12.52
CA LEU A 405 -22.97 26.38 -12.47
C LEU A 405 -21.96 26.86 -13.52
N ARG A 406 -22.42 27.16 -14.75
CA ARG A 406 -21.54 27.70 -15.79
C ARG A 406 -21.02 29.09 -15.43
N GLU A 407 -21.83 29.92 -14.79
CA GLU A 407 -21.37 31.23 -14.31
C GLU A 407 -20.33 31.10 -13.20
N ILE A 408 -20.51 30.14 -12.29
CA ILE A 408 -19.51 29.82 -11.25
C ILE A 408 -18.22 29.35 -11.91
N LEU A 409 -18.31 28.45 -12.89
CA LEU A 409 -17.15 27.98 -13.67
C LEU A 409 -16.43 29.15 -14.35
N ALA A 410 -17.14 30.03 -15.05
CA ALA A 410 -16.56 31.22 -15.69
C ALA A 410 -15.85 32.13 -14.67
N GLY A 411 -16.40 32.32 -13.48
CA GLY A 411 -15.78 33.10 -12.41
C GLY A 411 -14.53 32.46 -11.76
N THR A 412 -14.24 31.19 -12.06
CA THR A 412 -13.01 30.51 -11.60
C THR A 412 -11.82 30.65 -12.56
N GLU A 413 -12.02 31.27 -13.73
CA GLU A 413 -10.90 31.76 -14.55
C GLU A 413 -10.25 32.95 -13.84
N ARG A 414 -9.22 32.68 -13.02
CA ARG A 414 -8.23 33.74 -12.75
C ARG A 414 -7.45 33.95 -14.04
N GLU A 415 -7.33 35.21 -14.48
CA GLU A 415 -6.39 35.62 -15.53
C GLU A 415 -4.99 35.04 -15.26
N PRO A 416 -4.25 34.70 -16.33
CA PRO A 416 -3.04 33.86 -16.25
C PRO A 416 -1.94 34.37 -15.31
#